data_AF-A0A7X8Q2I0-F1
#
_entry.id   AF-A0A7X8Q2I0-F1
#
_cell.length_a   1.000
_cell.length_b   1.000
_cell.length_c   1.000
_cell.angle_alpha   90.00
_cell.angle_beta   90.00
_cell.angle_gamma   90.00
#
_symmetry.space_group_name_H-M   'P 1'
#
loop_
_entity.id
_entity.type
_entity.pdbx_description
1 polymer ?
#
loop_
_entity_poly.entity_id
_entity_poly.type
_entity_poly.pdbx_seq_one_letter_code
_entity_poly.pdbx_strand_id
1 'polypeptide(L)' 'EDGLEIMEHLRGYTSGLAIPTYIINAPKGYGKTPMLPEYLVSTERDKVYIRTWEKRIMEYPNHRSN' A
#
# COMPACT_ATOMS: atom_id res chain seq x y z
N GLU A 1 8.32 12.90 4.48
CA GLU A 1 7.70 11.73 5.14
C GLU A 1 6.20 11.96 5.35
N ASP A 2 5.82 13.22 5.57
CA ASP A 2 4.48 13.72 5.87
C ASP A 2 3.37 13.24 4.90
N GLY A 3 3.65 13.19 3.59
CA GLY A 3 2.64 12.77 2.61
C GLY A 3 2.18 11.31 2.76
N LEU A 4 3.11 10.39 3.04
CA LEU A 4 2.78 8.98 3.26
C LEU A 4 2.05 8.78 4.59
N GLU A 5 2.43 9.55 5.62
CA GLU A 5 1.76 9.55 6.91
C GLU A 5 0.31 10.03 6.81
N ILE A 6 0.05 11.09 6.05
CA ILE A 6 -1.32 11.55 5.76
C ILE A 6 -2.12 10.43 5.07
N MET A 7 -1.53 9.78 4.06
CA MET A 7 -2.21 8.68 3.37
C MET A 7 -2.52 7.48 4.28
N GLU A 8 -1.64 7.19 5.24
CA GLU A 8 -1.83 6.13 6.23
C GLU A 8 -3.02 6.45 7.15
N HIS A 9 -3.20 7.72 7.56
CA HIS A 9 -4.32 8.15 8.41
C HIS A 9 -5.65 8.30 7.66
N LEU A 10 -5.64 8.50 6.33
CA LEU A 10 -6.86 8.52 5.53
C LEU A 10 -7.40 7.10 5.27
N ARG A 11 -6.50 6.14 5.05
CA ARG A 11 -6.86 4.75 4.74
C ARG A 11 -7.44 4.05 5.97
N GLY A 12 -8.61 3.43 5.79
CA GLY A 12 -9.36 2.80 6.88
C GLY A 12 -10.39 3.70 7.55
N TYR A 13 -10.20 5.02 7.50
CA TYR A 13 -11.10 6.01 8.12
C TYR A 13 -12.01 6.72 7.10
N THR A 14 -11.66 6.66 5.82
CA THR A 14 -12.42 7.28 4.73
C THR A 14 -12.83 6.22 3.70
N SER A 15 -14.01 6.37 3.08
CA SER A 15 -14.46 5.51 1.98
C SER A 15 -13.41 5.42 0.88
N GLY A 16 -13.14 4.21 0.37
CA GLY A 16 -12.06 3.99 -0.60
C GLY A 16 -12.14 4.86 -1.86
N LEU A 17 -13.36 5.18 -2.32
CA LEU A 17 -13.58 6.07 -3.48
C LEU A 17 -13.14 7.52 -3.23
N ALA A 18 -13.10 7.94 -1.97
CA ALA A 18 -12.71 9.29 -1.56
C ALA A 18 -11.23 9.40 -1.15
N ILE A 19 -10.46 8.30 -1.25
CA ILE A 19 -9.02 8.32 -0.93
C ILE A 19 -8.22 8.71 -2.19
N PRO A 20 -7.49 9.83 -2.16
CA PRO A 20 -6.69 10.24 -3.31
C PRO A 20 -5.43 9.35 -3.47
N THR A 21 -4.74 9.53 -4.58
CA THR A 21 -3.39 8.97 -4.76
C THR A 21 -2.36 10.04 -4.45
N TYR A 22 -1.45 9.76 -3.51
CA TYR A 22 -0.28 10.61 -3.29
C TYR A 22 0.75 10.34 -4.39
N ILE A 23 1.15 11.38 -5.12
CA ILE A 23 1.97 11.26 -6.33
C ILE A 23 3.22 12.13 -6.18
N ILE A 24 4.37 11.57 -6.52
CA ILE A 24 5.64 12.30 -6.68
C ILE A 24 6.04 12.26 -8.16
N ASN A 25 6.61 13.36 -8.67
CA ASN A 25 7.21 13.35 -10.00
C ASN A 25 8.59 12.71 -9.92
N ALA A 26 8.79 11.63 -10.68
CA ALA A 26 10.09 10.99 -10.78
C ALA A 26 11.10 11.97 -11.43
N PRO A 27 12.36 11.98 -10.96
CA PRO A 27 13.40 12.83 -11.52
C PRO A 27 13.58 12.64 -13.02
N LYS A 28 14.16 13.62 -13.71
CA LYS A 28 14.51 13.53 -15.14
C LYS A 28 13.32 13.24 -16.08
N GLY A 29 12.09 13.54 -15.66
CA GLY A 29 10.91 13.41 -16.53
C GLY A 29 10.37 11.99 -16.66
N TYR A 30 10.71 11.07 -15.74
CA TYR A 30 10.15 9.71 -15.73
C TYR A 30 8.67 9.64 -15.27
N GLY A 31 7.99 10.78 -15.15
CA GLY A 31 6.54 10.86 -14.97
C GLY A 31 6.06 10.86 -13.52
N LYS A 32 4.76 10.60 -13.35
CA LYS A 32 4.06 10.60 -12.06
C LYS A 32 4.15 9.23 -11.41
N THR A 33 4.77 9.14 -10.25
CA THR A 33 4.94 7.91 -9.47
C THR A 33 4.01 7.94 -8.25
N PRO A 34 3.02 7.03 -8.18
CA PRO A 34 2.21 6.85 -6.98
C PRO A 34 3.06 6.37 -5.82
N MET A 35 2.87 7.00 -4.67
CA MET A 35 3.45 6.60 -3.41
C MET A 35 2.35 6.00 -2.54
N LEU A 36 2.56 4.77 -2.09
CA LEU A 36 1.60 4.00 -1.30
C LEU A 36 2.24 3.61 0.03
N PRO A 37 1.45 3.50 1.12
CA PRO A 37 1.96 2.90 2.34
C PRO A 37 2.33 1.42 2.13
N GLU A 38 3.32 0.95 2.89
CA GLU A 38 3.76 -0.44 2.85
C GLU A 38 2.75 -1.32 3.60
N TYR A 39 2.03 -2.14 2.81
CA TYR A 39 1.09 -3.14 3.32
C TYR A 39 1.60 -4.57 3.15
N LEU A 40 2.46 -4.84 2.17
CA LEU A 40 3.10 -6.15 2.03
C LEU A 40 4.22 -6.26 3.06
N VAL A 41 4.13 -7.22 3.98
CA VAL A 41 5.14 -7.45 5.02
C VAL A 41 6.15 -8.48 4.57
N SER A 42 5.68 -9.62 4.06
CA SER A 42 6.54 -10.66 3.52
C SER A 42 5.78 -11.57 2.57
N THR A 43 6.53 -12.30 1.76
CA THR A 43 6.00 -13.26 0.80
C THR A 43 6.70 -14.59 1.01
N GLU A 44 5.92 -15.66 1.11
CA GLU A 44 6.39 -17.03 1.08
C GLU A 44 5.83 -17.76 -0.16
N ARG A 45 6.10 -19.07 -0.26
CA ARG A 45 5.71 -19.87 -1.43
C ARG A 45 4.18 -19.88 -1.63
N ASP A 46 3.45 -20.22 -0.57
CA ASP A 46 2.01 -20.50 -0.61
C ASP A 46 1.16 -19.46 0.15
N LYS A 47 1.81 -18.44 0.72
CA LYS A 47 1.18 -17.38 1.51
C LYS A 47 1.90 -16.04 1.37
N VAL A 48 1.16 -14.96 1.59
CA VAL A 48 1.69 -13.61 1.77
C VAL A 48 1.19 -13.06 3.10
N TYR A 49 2.03 -12.27 3.76
CA TYR A 49 1.68 -11.56 4.97
C TYR A 49 1.41 -10.11 4.64
N ILE A 50 0.20 -9.66 4.92
CA ILE A 50 -0.23 -8.28 4.68
C ILE A 50 -0.57 -7.60 6.00
N ARG A 51 -0.25 -6.32 6.10
CA ARG A 51 -0.66 -5.44 7.19
C ARG A 51 -1.95 -4.73 6.80
N THR A 52 -2.91 -4.63 7.71
CA THR A 52 -4.12 -3.82 7.54
C THR A 52 -3.89 -2.36 7.97
N TRP A 53 -4.87 -1.49 7.72
CA TRP A 53 -4.85 -0.12 8.23
C TRP A 53 -4.84 -0.06 9.77
N GLU A 54 -5.46 -1.04 10.46
CA GLU A 54 -5.41 -1.21 11.93
C GLU A 54 -4.08 -1.77 12.44
N LYS A 55 -3.05 -1.89 11.59
CA LYS A 55 -1.73 -2.49 11.91
C LYS A 55 -1.79 -3.99 12.27
N ARG A 56 -2.89 -4.70 11.95
CA ARG A 56 -2.96 -6.16 12.12
C ARG A 56 -2.24 -6.85 10.97
N ILE A 57 -1.53 -7.93 11.28
CA ILE A 57 -0.92 -8.79 10.26
C ILE A 57 -1.88 -9.92 9.93
N MET A 58 -2.15 -10.12 8.65
CA MET A 58 -3.02 -11.17 8.13
C MET A 58 -2.26 -12.04 7.15
N GLU A 59 -2.47 -13.35 7.25
CA GLU A 59 -2.03 -14.32 6.26
C GLU A 59 -3.05 -14.38 5.12
N TYR A 60 -2.58 -14.34 3.88
CA TYR A 60 -3.41 -14.49 2.69
C TYR A 60 -2.81 -15.57 1.77
N PRO A 61 -3.61 -16.50 1.24
CA PRO A 61 -3.13 -17.54 0.34
C PRO A 61 -2.45 -16.96 -0.91
N ASN A 62 -1.23 -17.39 -1.19
CA ASN A 62 -0.51 -17.04 -2.41
C ASN A 62 -0.75 -18.12 -3.46
N HIS A 63 -1.89 -18.05 -4.14
CA HIS A 63 -2.15 -18.92 -5.28
C HIS A 63 -1.31 -18.45 -6.47
N ARG A 64 -0.04 -18.88 -6.54
CA ARG A 64 0.74 -18.73 -7.76
C ARG A 64 0.01 -19.52 -8.86
N SER A 65 -0.61 -18.82 -9.80
CA SER A 65 -0.97 -19.41 -11.08
C SER A 65 0.33 -19.84 -11.74
N ASN A 66 0.57 -21.15 -11.79
CA ASN A 66 1.60 -21.73 -12.65
C ASN A 66 1.27 -21.46 -14.12
#